data_AF-A0A974A7K7-F1
#
_entry.id   AF-A0A974A7K7-F1
#
_cell.length_a   1.000
_cell.length_b   1.000
_cell.length_c   1.000
_cell.angle_alpha   90.00
_cell.angle_beta   90.00
_cell.angle_gamma   90.00
#
_symmetry.space_group_name_H-M   'P 1'
#
loop_
_entity.id
_entity.type
_entity.pdbx_description
1 polymer ?
#
loop_
_entity_poly.entity_id
_entity_poly.type
_entity_poly.pdbx_seq_one_letter_code
_entity_poly.pdbx_strand_id
1 'polypeptide(L)' 'MESLSPANVEALHGAIDQFAARRSKTPRSLKADERKALVKELKTAGFMDMRRAVDTVGAYLGVSRSTIYVDVRD' A
#
# COMPACT_ATOMS: atom_id res chain seq x y z
N MET A 1 -9.31 -17.73 12.70
CA MET A 1 -8.06 -17.02 12.34
C MET A 1 -8.24 -16.53 10.92
N GLU A 2 -8.82 -15.35 10.76
CA GLU A 2 -9.05 -14.75 9.45
C GLU A 2 -7.73 -14.11 8.99
N SER A 3 -6.80 -14.97 8.57
CA SER A 3 -5.60 -14.55 7.84
C SER A 3 -6.04 -13.99 6.49
N LEU A 4 -5.40 -12.91 6.03
CA LEU A 4 -5.58 -12.42 4.66
C LEU A 4 -5.47 -13.61 3.71
N SER A 5 -6.50 -13.83 2.89
CA SER A 5 -6.40 -14.78 1.80
C SER A 5 -5.24 -14.35 0.90
N PRO A 6 -4.40 -15.27 0.43
CA PRO A 6 -3.27 -14.95 -0.45
C PRO A 6 -3.71 -14.13 -1.67
N ALA A 7 -4.91 -14.40 -2.21
CA ALA A 7 -5.53 -13.62 -3.28
C ALA A 7 -5.68 -12.12 -2.98
N ASN A 8 -5.97 -11.74 -1.73
CA ASN A 8 -6.12 -10.33 -1.34
C ASN A 8 -4.76 -9.63 -1.24
N VAL A 9 -3.72 -10.36 -0.83
CA VAL A 9 -2.34 -9.84 -0.80
C VAL A 9 -1.81 -9.62 -2.21
N GLU A 10 -2.06 -10.57 -3.11
CA GLU A 10 -1.67 -10.45 -4.51
C GLU A 10 -2.39 -9.30 -5.21
N ALA A 11 -3.70 -9.14 -4.97
CA ALA A 11 -4.48 -8.01 -5.49
C ALA A 11 -3.94 -6.66 -4.97
N LEU A 12 -3.56 -6.59 -3.69
CA LEU A 12 -2.96 -5.40 -3.10
C LEU A 12 -1.59 -5.09 -3.73
N HIS A 13 -0.72 -6.09 -3.89
CA HIS A 13 0.57 -5.90 -4.57
C HIS A 13 0.37 -5.43 -6.01
N GLY A 14 -0.56 -6.02 -6.75
CA GLY A 14 -0.89 -5.62 -8.12
C GLY A 14 -1.42 -4.19 -8.22
N ALA A 15 -2.22 -3.74 -7.25
CA ALA A 15 -2.68 -2.34 -7.19
C ALA A 15 -1.51 -1.37 -6.94
N ILE A 16 -0.59 -1.72 -6.04
CA ILE A 16 0.61 -0.92 -5.77
C ILE A 16 1.52 -0.85 -7.01
N ASP A 17 1.73 -1.98 -7.68
CA ASP A 17 2.56 -2.06 -8.88
C ASP A 17 1.97 -1.21 -10.01
N GLN A 18 0.67 -1.32 -10.28
CA GLN A 18 -0.02 -0.48 -11.27
C GLN A 18 0.11 1.01 -10.96
N PHE A 19 -0.05 1.41 -9.70
CA PHE A 19 0.10 2.81 -9.31
C PHE A 19 1.52 3.34 -9.57
N ALA A 20 2.53 2.53 -9.26
CA ALA A 20 3.93 2.88 -9.47
C ALA A 20 4.28 2.91 -10.97
N ALA A 21 3.79 1.94 -11.74
CA ALA A 21 3.97 1.86 -13.19
C ALA A 21 3.36 3.08 -13.91
N ARG A 22 2.17 3.54 -13.51
CA ARG A 22 1.55 4.78 -14.03
C ARG A 22 2.41 6.03 -13.80
N ARG A 23 3.35 5.98 -12.85
CA ARG A 23 4.29 7.06 -12.50
C ARG A 23 5.71 6.80 -12.99
N SER A 24 5.92 5.76 -13.81
CA SER A 24 7.24 5.32 -14.27
C SER A 24 8.23 5.09 -13.12
N LYS A 25 7.73 4.53 -12.01
CA LYS A 25 8.48 4.28 -10.78
C LYS A 25 8.31 2.84 -10.33
N THR A 26 9.20 2.42 -9.44
CA THR A 26 9.00 1.18 -8.67
C THR A 26 8.32 1.50 -7.34
N PRO A 27 7.60 0.54 -6.73
CA PRO A 27 6.96 0.72 -5.43
C PRO A 27 7.90 1.27 -4.35
N ARG A 28 9.15 0.80 -4.33
CA ARG A 28 10.19 1.23 -3.36
C ARG A 28 10.78 2.61 -3.67
N SER A 29 10.61 3.13 -4.88
CA SER A 29 11.07 4.47 -5.28
C SER A 29 10.02 5.56 -5.07
N LEU A 30 8.83 5.22 -4.56
CA LEU A 30 7.77 6.19 -4.30
C LEU A 30 8.18 7.17 -3.18
N LYS A 31 8.08 8.47 -3.48
CA LYS A 31 8.29 9.54 -2.50
C LYS A 31 7.14 9.59 -1.50
N ALA A 32 7.32 10.31 -0.39
CA ALA A 32 6.29 10.43 0.65
C ALA A 32 4.92 10.89 0.10
N ASP A 33 4.91 11.95 -0.71
CA ASP A 33 3.69 12.44 -1.36
C ASP A 33 2.98 11.38 -2.23
N GLU A 34 3.77 10.59 -2.97
CA GLU A 34 3.22 9.52 -3.80
C GLU A 34 2.72 8.34 -2.99
N ARG A 35 3.36 8.02 -1.87
CA ARG A 35 2.88 7.00 -0.94
C ARG A 35 1.55 7.41 -0.31
N LYS A 36 1.39 8.68 0.07
CA LYS A 36 0.10 9.22 0.56
C LYS A 36 -1.00 9.03 -0.47
N ALA A 37 -0.73 9.41 -1.72
CA ALA A 37 -1.66 9.22 -2.82
C ALA A 37 -2.00 7.74 -3.06
N LEU A 38 -1.00 6.85 -3.02
CA LEU A 38 -1.19 5.39 -3.13
C LEU A 38 -2.09 4.88 -2.01
N VAL A 39 -1.76 5.20 -0.76
CA VAL A 39 -2.51 4.76 0.42
C VAL A 39 -3.98 5.22 0.37
N LYS A 40 -4.22 6.44 -0.11
CA LYS A 40 -5.58 6.95 -0.34
C LYS A 40 -6.33 6.18 -1.43
N GLU A 41 -5.66 5.84 -2.53
CA GLU A 41 -6.24 5.01 -3.60
C GLU A 41 -6.58 3.60 -3.10
N LEU A 42 -5.66 2.97 -2.36
CA LEU A 42 -5.87 1.66 -1.72
C LEU A 42 -7.03 1.68 -0.71
N LYS A 43 -7.18 2.78 0.05
CA LYS A 43 -8.30 2.97 0.97
C LYS A 43 -9.63 3.09 0.22
N THR A 44 -9.64 3.85 -0.87
CA THR A 44 -10.84 4.03 -1.71
C THR A 44 -11.24 2.72 -2.39
N ALA A 45 -10.28 1.88 -2.76
CA ALA A 45 -10.50 0.55 -3.30
C ALA A 45 -10.83 -0.53 -2.23
N GLY A 46 -10.88 -0.16 -0.93
CA GLY A 46 -11.23 -1.06 0.16
C GLY A 46 -10.09 -1.96 0.67
N PHE A 47 -8.88 -1.86 0.12
CA PHE A 47 -7.75 -2.68 0.55
C PHE A 47 -7.26 -2.35 1.96
N MET A 48 -7.40 -1.10 2.40
CA MET A 48 -6.94 -0.64 3.72
C MET A 48 -7.86 -1.06 4.88
N ASP A 49 -9.03 -1.65 4.61
CA ASP A 49 -9.93 -2.17 5.64
C ASP A 49 -9.40 -3.48 6.27
N MET A 50 -8.46 -4.14 5.58
CA MET A 50 -7.87 -5.40 6.03
C MET A 50 -6.91 -5.16 7.21
N ARG A 51 -7.05 -5.97 8.26
CA ARG A 51 -6.33 -5.84 9.54
C ARG A 51 -4.79 -5.79 9.41
N ARG A 52 -4.20 -6.33 8.33
CA ARG A 52 -2.75 -6.27 8.06
C ARG A 52 -2.36 -5.51 6.80
N ALA A 53 -3.28 -4.78 6.16
CA ALA A 53 -2.97 -4.01 4.94
C ALA A 53 -1.78 -3.08 5.12
N VAL A 54 -1.73 -2.32 6.23
CA VAL A 54 -0.64 -1.40 6.55
C VAL A 54 0.72 -2.11 6.64
N ASP A 55 0.74 -3.33 7.20
CA ASP A 55 1.96 -4.14 7.32
C ASP A 55 2.42 -4.64 5.95
N THR A 56 1.50 -5.18 5.15
CA THR A 56 1.78 -5.66 3.80
C THR A 56 2.24 -4.54 2.87
N VAL A 57 1.55 -3.39 2.88
CA VAL A 57 1.94 -2.19 2.12
C VAL A 57 3.32 -1.71 2.56
N GLY A 58 3.55 -1.59 3.87
CA GLY A 58 4.86 -1.18 4.40
C GLY A 58 5.99 -2.10 3.95
N ALA A 59 5.81 -3.42 4.12
CA ALA A 59 6.79 -4.42 3.70
C ALA A 59 7.06 -4.37 2.18
N TYR A 60 6.02 -4.20 1.36
CA TYR A 60 6.15 -4.14 -0.10
C TYR A 60 6.83 -2.86 -0.59
N LEU A 61 6.49 -1.73 0.02
CA LEU A 61 7.11 -0.42 -0.25
C LEU A 61 8.51 -0.27 0.38
N GLY A 62 8.92 -1.16 1.28
CA GLY A 62 10.19 -1.10 2.00
C GLY A 62 10.22 -0.01 3.09
N VAL A 63 9.06 0.32 3.67
CA VAL A 63 8.93 1.33 4.73
C VAL A 63 8.26 0.77 5.98
N SER A 64 8.47 1.42 7.12
CA SER A 64 7.86 1.01 8.39
C SER A 64 6.36 1.30 8.42
N ARG A 65 5.60 0.50 9.20
CA ARG A 65 4.17 0.75 9.48
C ARG A 65 3.91 2.18 9.98
N SER A 66 4.80 2.71 10.82
CA SER A 66 4.72 4.09 11.32
C SER A 66 4.74 5.12 10.19
N THR A 67 5.57 4.91 9.17
CA THR A 67 5.62 5.77 7.98
C THR A 67 4.28 5.76 7.25
N ILE A 68 3.68 4.58 7.06
CA ILE A 68 2.35 4.46 6.45
C ILE A 68 1.29 5.17 7.31
N TYR A 69 1.30 5.02 8.63
CA TYR A 69 0.37 5.74 9.50
C TYR A 69 0.52 7.26 9.43
N VAL A 70 1.74 7.76 9.28
CA VAL A 70 1.99 9.20 9.02
C VAL A 70 1.43 9.59 7.64
N ASP A 71 1.68 8.78 6.62
CA ASP A 71 1.16 9.00 5.25
C ASP A 71 -0.39 8.92 5.17
N VAL A 72 -1.07 8.27 6.13
CA VAL A 72 -2.55 8.23 6.24
C VAL A 72 -3.13 9.47 6.94
N ARG A 73 -2.36 10.08 7.87
CA ARG A 73 -2.85 11.13 8.78
C ARG A 73 -2.67 12.54 8.24
N ASP A 74 -1.80 12.71 7.26
CA ASP A 74 -1.51 13.98 6.57
C ASP A 74 -2.38 14.16 5.33
#